data_AF-A0A358DX31-F1
#
_entry.id   AF-A0A358DX31-F1
#
_cell.length_a   1.000
_cell.length_b   1.000
_cell.length_c   1.000
_cell.angle_alpha   90.00
_cell.angle_beta   90.00
_cell.angle_gamma   90.00
#
_symmetry.space_group_name_H-M   'P 1'
#
loop_
_entity.id
_entity.type
_entity.pdbx_description
1 polymer ?
#
loop_
_entity_poly.entity_id
_entity_poly.type
_entity_poly.pdbx_seq_one_letter_code
_entity_poly.pdbx_strand_id
1 'polypeptide(L)'
;MNDTQAHSPLNKPVFYTSSILIVALLIFAASAPETADSLFKAIQSVIVTNGSWFYVLTVAIVLLFVVYLGMSRYGEIKLGPDHATPEFSFKTWLSMLFAAGMGIGLMFFGVAEPLMHFLSPPTAEAGSIDAVREAMKTTFFHWGVHAWAIYAVVALILGYFAYRQNLPLTLRSALYPLIGDRIYGWPGHVVDIFAVTSTVFGVSTSLGFGASQVNAGFNYLFGLPSTTTVQIMIMAGGGGVGG
;
A
#
# COMPACT_ATOMS: atom_id res chain seq x y z
N MET A 1 27.19 -21.78 -19.44
CA MET A 1 27.43 -20.49 -18.73
C MET A 1 28.29 -19.64 -19.64
N ASN A 2 27.71 -18.60 -20.25
CA ASN A 2 28.47 -17.50 -20.87
C ASN A 2 27.56 -16.27 -20.97
N ASP A 3 28.04 -15.20 -20.34
CA ASP A 3 27.74 -13.77 -20.50
C ASP A 3 26.41 -13.36 -21.14
N THR A 4 25.43 -13.16 -20.28
CA THR A 4 24.63 -11.93 -20.32
C THR A 4 24.18 -11.67 -18.89
N GLN A 5 25.01 -10.94 -18.12
CA GLN A 5 24.44 -10.11 -17.08
C GLN A 5 23.51 -9.14 -17.80
N ALA A 6 22.24 -9.53 -17.94
CA ALA A 6 21.21 -8.67 -18.45
C ALA A 6 21.09 -7.53 -17.43
N HIS A 7 21.84 -6.45 -17.67
CA HIS A 7 21.49 -5.14 -17.16
C HIS A 7 20.03 -4.95 -17.53
N SER A 8 19.11 -5.20 -16.59
CA SER A 8 17.70 -4.89 -16.80
C SER A 8 17.68 -3.38 -17.01
N PRO A 9 17.48 -2.90 -18.26
CA PRO A 9 17.74 -1.51 -18.54
C PRO A 9 16.67 -0.69 -17.82
N LEU A 10 17.14 0.26 -17.01
CA LEU A 10 16.26 1.22 -16.34
C LEU A 10 15.24 1.76 -17.36
N ASN A 11 13.94 1.64 -17.06
CA ASN A 11 12.92 2.28 -17.88
C ASN A 11 13.01 3.80 -17.66
N LYS A 12 13.84 4.47 -18.46
CA LYS A 12 14.17 5.89 -18.33
C LYS A 12 12.91 6.78 -18.28
N PRO A 13 11.91 6.63 -19.17
CA PRO A 13 10.67 7.40 -19.09
C PRO A 13 9.99 7.28 -17.73
N VAL A 14 9.78 6.06 -17.23
CA VAL A 14 9.10 5.85 -15.95
C VAL A 14 9.92 6.42 -14.80
N PHE A 15 11.22 6.15 -14.77
CA PHE A 15 12.11 6.61 -13.71
C PHE A 15 12.14 8.14 -13.62
N TYR A 16 12.51 8.83 -14.71
CA TYR A 16 12.66 10.28 -14.67
C TYR A 16 11.33 10.99 -14.42
N THR A 17 10.24 10.57 -15.08
CA THR A 17 8.94 11.21 -14.87
C THR A 17 8.43 11.01 -13.44
N SER A 18 8.53 9.81 -12.89
CA SER A 18 8.11 9.55 -11.50
C SER A 18 8.97 10.32 -10.50
N SER A 19 10.30 10.32 -10.67
CA SER A 19 11.21 11.06 -9.79
C SER A 19 10.98 12.56 -9.83
N ILE A 20 10.80 13.15 -11.03
CA ILE A 20 10.50 14.58 -11.17
C ILE A 20 9.17 14.91 -10.49
N LEU A 21 8.14 14.09 -10.70
CA LEU A 21 6.82 14.30 -10.09
C LEU A 21 6.90 14.26 -8.56
N ILE A 22 7.58 13.26 -8.00
CA ILE A 22 7.77 13.10 -6.55
C ILE A 22 8.56 14.30 -6.00
N VAL A 23 9.71 14.64 -6.60
CA VAL A 23 10.55 15.76 -6.13
C VAL A 23 9.82 17.09 -6.24
N ALA A 24 9.07 17.33 -7.32
CA ALA A 24 8.29 18.55 -7.47
C ALA A 24 7.22 18.68 -6.37
N LEU A 25 6.49 17.60 -6.07
CA LEU A 25 5.50 17.58 -5.00
C LEU A 25 6.14 17.76 -3.62
N LEU A 26 7.30 17.16 -3.38
CA LEU A 26 8.07 17.35 -2.14
C LEU A 26 8.52 18.81 -1.97
N ILE A 27 9.07 19.42 -3.02
CA ILE A 27 9.50 20.82 -3.00
C ILE A 27 8.29 21.73 -2.74
N PHE A 28 7.16 21.48 -3.41
CA PHE A 28 5.93 22.24 -3.20
C PHE A 28 5.44 22.13 -1.74
N ALA A 29 5.31 20.90 -1.22
CA ALA A 29 4.84 20.67 0.14
C ALA A 29 5.79 21.24 1.21
N ALA A 30 7.11 21.21 0.97
CA ALA A 30 8.10 21.73 1.90
C ALA A 30 8.22 23.26 1.86
N SER A 31 8.02 23.88 0.70
CA SER A 31 8.16 25.34 0.54
C SER A 31 6.91 26.13 0.91
N ALA A 32 5.72 25.54 0.79
CA ALA A 32 4.44 26.16 1.16
C ALA A 32 3.50 25.19 1.90
N PRO A 33 3.83 24.77 3.14
CA PRO A 33 3.12 23.71 3.86
C PRO A 33 1.63 23.98 4.08
N GLU A 34 1.26 25.21 4.46
CA GLU A 34 -0.14 25.58 4.73
C GLU A 34 -0.98 25.57 3.44
N THR A 35 -0.38 26.00 2.34
CA THR A 35 -1.02 25.98 1.01
C THR A 35 -1.18 24.55 0.52
N ALA A 36 -0.16 23.70 0.71
CA ALA A 36 -0.21 22.29 0.35
C ALA A 36 -1.27 21.54 1.17
N ASP A 37 -1.30 21.73 2.49
CA ASP A 37 -2.29 21.10 3.38
C ASP A 37 -3.73 21.47 3.00
N SER A 38 -4.01 22.77 2.81
CA SER A 38 -5.34 23.23 2.42
C SER A 38 -5.77 22.69 1.05
N LEU A 39 -4.87 22.70 0.06
CA LEU A 39 -5.13 22.14 -1.27
C LEU A 39 -5.40 20.63 -1.21
N PHE A 40 -4.56 19.87 -0.53
CA PHE A 40 -4.71 18.41 -0.44
C PHE A 40 -5.98 18.02 0.31
N LYS A 41 -6.34 18.73 1.39
CA LYS A 41 -7.62 18.53 2.09
C LYS A 41 -8.82 18.84 1.20
N ALA A 42 -8.77 19.91 0.40
CA ALA A 42 -9.84 20.25 -0.53
C ALA A 42 -10.01 19.14 -1.59
N ILE A 43 -8.91 18.67 -2.19
CA ILE A 43 -8.93 17.57 -3.16
C ILE A 43 -9.45 16.28 -2.52
N GLN A 44 -8.96 15.93 -1.33
CA GLN A 44 -9.42 14.75 -0.58
C GLN A 44 -10.92 14.83 -0.31
N SER A 45 -11.43 15.98 0.15
CA SER A 45 -12.86 16.17 0.42
C SER A 45 -13.72 15.96 -0.83
N VAL A 46 -13.29 16.48 -1.98
CA VAL A 46 -13.98 16.26 -3.27
C VAL A 46 -13.98 14.78 -3.64
N ILE A 47 -12.85 14.08 -3.50
CA ILE A 47 -12.74 12.65 -3.79
C ILE A 47 -13.62 11.82 -2.85
N VAL A 48 -13.60 12.11 -1.55
CA VAL A 48 -14.43 11.39 -0.57
C VAL A 48 -15.91 11.64 -0.86
N THR A 49 -16.31 12.88 -1.08
CA THR A 49 -17.73 13.22 -1.30
C THR A 49 -18.28 12.56 -2.56
N ASN A 50 -17.53 12.58 -3.66
CA ASN A 50 -18.03 12.13 -4.97
C ASN A 50 -17.62 10.69 -5.33
N GLY A 51 -16.54 10.19 -4.75
CA GLY A 51 -15.90 8.93 -5.13
C GLY A 51 -16.04 7.79 -4.13
N SER A 52 -16.49 8.04 -2.88
CA SER A 52 -16.57 6.98 -1.85
C SER A 52 -17.40 5.77 -2.28
N TRP A 53 -18.52 5.99 -2.98
CA TRP A 53 -19.36 4.90 -3.49
C TRP A 53 -18.59 4.01 -4.48
N PHE A 54 -17.77 4.61 -5.35
CA PHE A 54 -16.97 3.90 -6.34
C PHE A 54 -15.86 3.09 -5.67
N TYR A 55 -15.21 3.64 -4.64
CA TYR A 55 -14.23 2.93 -3.83
C TYR A 55 -14.83 1.69 -3.16
N VAL A 56 -15.95 1.85 -2.45
CA VAL A 56 -16.62 0.73 -1.76
C VAL A 56 -17.06 -0.34 -2.75
N LEU A 57 -17.66 0.06 -3.87
CA LEU A 57 -18.10 -0.86 -4.91
C LEU A 57 -16.92 -1.62 -5.53
N THR A 58 -15.80 -0.94 -5.81
CA THR A 58 -14.61 -1.55 -6.41
C THR A 58 -14.02 -2.59 -5.46
N VAL A 59 -13.88 -2.28 -4.18
CA VAL A 59 -13.37 -3.24 -3.18
C VAL A 59 -14.30 -4.46 -3.07
N ALA A 60 -15.62 -4.24 -3.07
CA ALA A 60 -16.59 -5.33 -3.06
C ALA A 60 -16.48 -6.22 -4.31
N ILE A 61 -16.36 -5.64 -5.51
CA ILE A 61 -16.18 -6.37 -6.76
C ILE A 61 -14.87 -7.17 -6.73
N VAL A 62 -13.77 -6.56 -6.28
CA VAL A 62 -12.46 -7.23 -6.19
C VAL A 62 -12.52 -8.41 -5.21
N LEU A 63 -13.17 -8.25 -4.05
CA LEU A 63 -13.35 -9.34 -3.10
C LEU A 63 -14.12 -10.51 -3.73
N LEU A 64 -15.28 -10.23 -4.33
CA LEU A 64 -16.08 -11.24 -5.01
C LEU A 64 -15.31 -11.91 -6.15
N PHE A 65 -14.56 -11.14 -6.92
CA PHE A 65 -13.74 -11.64 -8.02
C PHE A 65 -12.63 -12.59 -7.56
N VAL A 66 -11.88 -12.22 -6.52
CA VAL A 66 -10.81 -13.08 -5.97
C VAL A 66 -11.40 -14.37 -5.37
N VAL A 67 -12.51 -14.26 -4.64
CA VAL A 67 -13.23 -15.44 -4.11
C VAL A 67 -13.70 -16.34 -5.26
N TYR A 68 -14.29 -15.77 -6.32
CA TYR A 68 -14.70 -16.51 -7.50
C TYR A 68 -13.51 -17.21 -8.18
N LEU A 69 -12.38 -16.55 -8.36
CA LEU A 69 -11.18 -17.18 -8.92
C LEU A 69 -10.70 -18.34 -8.06
N GLY A 70 -10.66 -18.16 -6.74
CA GLY A 70 -10.22 -19.20 -5.81
C GLY A 70 -11.14 -20.42 -5.73
N MET A 71 -12.46 -20.23 -5.88
CA MET A 71 -13.46 -21.31 -5.79
C MET A 71 -13.82 -21.95 -7.14
N SER A 72 -13.41 -21.35 -8.25
CA SER A 72 -13.70 -21.86 -9.60
C SER A 72 -12.52 -22.66 -10.16
N ARG A 73 -12.71 -23.24 -11.36
CA ARG A 73 -11.66 -23.90 -12.14
C ARG A 73 -10.40 -23.05 -12.38
N TYR A 74 -10.51 -21.73 -12.28
CA TYR A 74 -9.36 -20.84 -12.45
C TYR A 74 -8.35 -20.95 -11.30
N GLY A 75 -8.78 -21.39 -10.12
CA GLY A 75 -7.89 -21.64 -8.98
C GLY A 75 -6.93 -22.82 -9.17
N GLU A 76 -7.20 -23.70 -10.14
CA GLU A 76 -6.32 -24.82 -10.49
C GLU A 76 -5.15 -24.38 -11.39
N ILE A 77 -5.19 -23.17 -11.94
CA ILE A 77 -4.14 -22.65 -12.82
C ILE A 77 -2.89 -22.32 -12.00
N LYS A 78 -1.79 -23.00 -12.31
CA LYS A 78 -0.49 -22.70 -11.71
C LYS A 78 0.04 -21.36 -12.23
N LEU A 79 0.54 -20.52 -11.31
CA LEU A 79 1.24 -19.27 -11.60
C LEU A 79 2.67 -19.56 -12.08
N GLY A 80 2.77 -20.19 -13.24
CA GLY A 80 4.00 -20.72 -13.81
C GLY A 80 3.70 -21.76 -14.90
N PRO A 81 4.73 -22.39 -15.48
CA PRO A 81 4.55 -23.55 -16.36
C PRO A 81 3.72 -24.67 -15.71
N ASP A 82 3.05 -25.52 -16.50
CA ASP A 82 2.16 -26.57 -15.98
C ASP A 82 2.87 -27.59 -15.07
N HIS A 83 4.16 -27.82 -15.32
CA HIS A 83 5.01 -28.70 -14.53
C HIS A 83 5.71 -28.00 -13.36
N ALA A 84 5.46 -26.71 -13.14
CA ALA A 84 6.06 -25.97 -12.04
C ALA A 84 5.61 -26.53 -10.68
N THR A 85 6.54 -26.53 -9.73
CA THR A 85 6.33 -26.86 -8.32
C THR A 85 6.62 -25.63 -7.46
N PRO A 86 5.96 -25.46 -6.30
CA PRO A 86 6.26 -24.35 -5.39
C PRO A 86 7.74 -24.33 -5.00
N GLU A 87 8.36 -23.15 -5.05
CA GLU A 87 9.75 -22.95 -4.63
C GLU A 87 9.90 -23.05 -3.10
N PHE A 88 8.89 -22.57 -2.37
CA PHE A 88 8.85 -22.60 -0.92
C PHE A 88 7.82 -23.62 -0.41
N SER A 89 8.13 -24.25 0.72
CA SER A 89 7.15 -25.07 1.44
C SER A 89 5.95 -24.22 1.85
N PHE A 90 4.77 -24.83 1.96
CA PHE A 90 3.55 -24.11 2.36
C PHE A 90 3.71 -23.35 3.68
N LYS A 91 4.39 -23.94 4.67
CA LYS A 91 4.65 -23.30 5.96
C LYS A 91 5.54 -22.06 5.81
N THR A 92 6.61 -22.16 5.01
CA THR A 92 7.51 -21.04 4.74
C THR A 92 6.77 -19.91 4.01
N TRP A 93 6.01 -20.25 2.97
CA TRP A 93 5.21 -19.29 2.21
C TRP A 93 4.18 -18.57 3.11
N LEU A 94 3.48 -19.31 3.97
CA LEU A 94 2.51 -18.75 4.89
C LEU A 94 3.19 -17.79 5.90
N SER A 95 4.36 -18.15 6.43
CA SER A 95 5.13 -17.27 7.31
C SER A 95 5.57 -15.98 6.59
N MET A 96 6.01 -16.07 5.33
CA MET A 96 6.38 -14.89 4.53
C MET A 96 5.18 -13.96 4.31
N LEU A 97 3.99 -14.52 4.07
CA LEU A 97 2.76 -13.74 3.90
C LEU A 97 2.44 -12.89 5.14
N PHE A 98 2.51 -13.49 6.33
CA PHE A 98 2.28 -12.74 7.58
C PHE A 98 3.42 -11.77 7.88
N ALA A 99 4.68 -12.15 7.67
CA ALA A 99 5.81 -11.25 7.88
C ALA A 99 5.76 -10.00 6.99
N ALA A 100 5.31 -10.14 5.74
CA ALA A 100 5.13 -9.02 4.82
C ALA A 100 3.87 -8.18 5.12
N GLY A 101 2.79 -8.81 5.57
CA GLY A 101 1.51 -8.13 5.83
C GLY A 101 1.44 -7.37 7.17
N MET A 102 2.22 -7.79 8.17
CA MET A 102 2.21 -7.17 9.50
C MET A 102 3.10 -5.92 9.54
N GLY A 103 2.56 -4.78 9.09
CA GLY A 103 3.28 -3.51 9.03
C GLY A 103 3.06 -2.55 10.21
N ILE A 104 3.68 -1.36 10.12
CA ILE A 104 3.50 -0.24 11.06
C ILE A 104 2.02 0.11 11.25
N GLY A 105 1.22 -0.03 10.19
CA GLY A 105 -0.22 0.22 10.23
C GLY A 105 -0.94 -0.56 11.33
N LEU A 106 -0.62 -1.85 11.54
CA LEU A 106 -1.23 -2.64 12.62
C LEU A 106 -0.73 -2.24 14.00
N MET A 107 0.55 -1.87 14.13
CA MET A 107 1.09 -1.38 15.41
C MET A 107 0.50 -0.03 15.82
N PHE A 108 0.17 0.82 14.84
CA PHE A 108 -0.40 2.15 15.09
C PHE A 108 -1.92 2.08 15.24
N PHE A 109 -2.61 1.60 14.20
CA PHE A 109 -4.08 1.58 14.14
C PHE A 109 -4.72 0.40 14.86
N GLY A 110 -3.97 -0.65 15.19
CA GLY A 110 -4.52 -1.79 15.94
C GLY A 110 -5.09 -1.41 17.31
N VAL A 111 -4.57 -0.34 17.93
CA VAL A 111 -5.12 0.24 19.16
C VAL A 111 -5.88 1.53 18.88
N ALA A 112 -5.34 2.40 18.02
CA ALA A 112 -5.92 3.73 17.80
C ALA A 112 -7.29 3.66 17.12
N GLU A 113 -7.48 2.80 16.13
CA GLU A 113 -8.70 2.78 15.32
C GLU A 113 -9.94 2.28 16.08
N PRO A 114 -9.90 1.16 16.82
CA PRO A 114 -11.03 0.78 17.68
C PRO A 114 -11.38 1.87 18.70
N LEU A 115 -10.38 2.53 19.28
CA LEU A 115 -10.60 3.60 20.24
C LEU A 115 -11.27 4.82 19.59
N MET A 116 -10.81 5.22 18.40
CA MET A 116 -11.44 6.31 17.62
C MET A 116 -12.91 6.00 17.30
N HIS A 117 -13.21 4.77 16.86
CA HIS A 117 -14.59 4.37 16.57
C HIS A 117 -15.45 4.20 17.82
N PHE A 118 -14.87 3.86 18.96
CA PHE A 118 -15.59 3.78 20.24
C PHE A 118 -15.98 5.16 20.77
N LEU A 119 -15.14 6.17 20.56
CA LEU A 119 -15.38 7.55 20.99
C LEU A 119 -16.29 8.33 20.02
N SER A 120 -16.32 7.95 18.75
CA SER A 120 -17.17 8.56 17.72
C SER A 120 -17.81 7.49 16.82
N PRO A 121 -18.65 6.60 17.38
CA PRO A 121 -19.33 5.57 16.60
C PRO A 121 -20.35 6.20 15.63
N PRO A 122 -20.52 5.63 14.42
CA PRO A 122 -21.50 6.13 13.45
C PRO A 122 -22.95 6.09 13.94
N THR A 123 -23.35 5.07 14.72
CA THR A 123 -24.75 4.87 15.08
C THR A 123 -25.01 4.64 16.58
N ALA A 124 -24.06 4.07 17.33
CA ALA A 124 -24.19 3.89 18.77
C ALA A 124 -23.95 5.19 19.59
N GLU A 125 -24.30 5.15 20.88
CA GLU A 125 -23.88 6.21 21.81
C GLU A 125 -22.40 6.03 22.17
N ALA A 126 -21.60 7.09 22.05
CA ALA A 126 -20.19 7.07 22.39
C ALA A 126 -19.95 6.59 23.83
N GLY A 127 -18.95 5.73 24.03
CA GLY A 127 -18.66 5.19 25.37
C GLY A 127 -19.51 3.99 25.81
N SER A 128 -20.56 3.64 25.06
CA SER A 128 -21.48 2.54 25.41
C SER A 128 -20.92 1.15 25.06
N ILE A 129 -21.54 0.09 25.61
CA ILE A 129 -21.22 -1.30 25.25
C ILE A 129 -21.49 -1.56 23.76
N ASP A 130 -22.51 -0.92 23.19
CA ASP A 130 -22.83 -1.06 21.77
C ASP A 130 -21.80 -0.37 20.87
N ALA A 131 -21.23 0.76 21.32
CA ALA A 131 -20.10 1.40 20.64
C ALA A 131 -18.86 0.50 20.59
N VAL A 132 -18.60 -0.32 21.62
CA VAL A 132 -17.51 -1.31 21.58
C VAL A 132 -17.72 -2.30 20.44
N ARG A 133 -18.95 -2.83 20.30
CA ARG A 133 -19.28 -3.80 19.25
C ARG A 133 -19.17 -3.18 17.86
N GLU A 134 -19.68 -1.95 17.69
CA GLU A 134 -19.62 -1.24 16.41
C GLU A 134 -18.18 -0.87 16.03
N ALA A 135 -17.37 -0.41 16.99
CA ALA A 135 -15.96 -0.10 16.78
C ALA A 135 -15.17 -1.32 16.29
N MET A 136 -15.31 -2.46 16.97
CA MET A 136 -14.63 -3.70 16.57
C MET A 136 -15.11 -4.21 15.21
N LYS A 137 -16.41 -4.10 14.90
CA LYS A 137 -16.94 -4.46 13.57
C LYS A 137 -16.28 -3.62 12.47
N THR A 138 -16.19 -2.31 12.67
CA THR A 138 -15.58 -1.39 11.69
C THR A 138 -14.10 -1.67 11.51
N THR A 139 -13.35 -1.85 12.60
CA THR A 139 -11.92 -2.19 12.50
C THR A 139 -11.70 -3.53 11.80
N PHE A 140 -12.49 -4.57 12.11
CA PHE A 140 -12.40 -5.85 11.39
C PHE A 140 -12.81 -5.73 9.92
N PHE A 141 -13.71 -4.81 9.58
CA PHE A 141 -14.07 -4.56 8.20
C PHE A 141 -12.88 -3.96 7.42
N HIS A 142 -12.15 -3.00 8.01
CA HIS A 142 -10.98 -2.36 7.40
C HIS A 142 -9.76 -3.28 7.30
N TRP A 143 -9.46 -4.08 8.33
CA TRP A 143 -8.29 -4.96 8.39
C TRP A 143 -8.56 -6.42 8.02
N GLY A 144 -9.80 -6.73 7.66
CA GLY A 144 -10.25 -8.06 7.29
C GLY A 144 -10.03 -8.38 5.81
N VAL A 145 -10.86 -9.29 5.30
CA VAL A 145 -10.73 -9.87 3.95
C VAL A 145 -10.74 -8.86 2.80
N HIS A 146 -11.35 -7.68 3.00
CA HIS A 146 -11.42 -6.62 1.99
C HIS A 146 -10.04 -6.08 1.62
N ALA A 147 -9.20 -5.78 2.61
CA ALA A 147 -7.83 -5.30 2.36
C ALA A 147 -6.97 -6.39 1.69
N TRP A 148 -7.07 -7.62 2.19
CA TRP A 148 -6.35 -8.76 1.63
C TRP A 148 -6.76 -9.10 0.20
N ALA A 149 -8.03 -8.87 -0.19
CA ALA A 149 -8.47 -9.07 -1.55
C ALA A 149 -7.77 -8.13 -2.55
N ILE A 150 -7.48 -6.89 -2.15
CA ILE A 150 -6.72 -5.95 -2.99
C ILE A 150 -5.28 -6.46 -3.20
N TYR A 151 -4.63 -6.95 -2.15
CA TYR A 151 -3.31 -7.56 -2.28
C TYR A 151 -3.34 -8.82 -3.13
N ALA A 152 -4.34 -9.67 -2.94
CA ALA A 152 -4.50 -10.90 -3.71
C ALA A 152 -4.69 -10.62 -5.20
N VAL A 153 -5.53 -9.67 -5.59
CA VAL A 153 -5.74 -9.38 -7.03
C VAL A 153 -4.48 -8.80 -7.67
N VAL A 154 -3.74 -7.92 -6.98
CA VAL A 154 -2.48 -7.37 -7.50
C VAL A 154 -1.41 -8.47 -7.60
N ALA A 155 -1.30 -9.34 -6.59
CA ALA A 155 -0.39 -10.48 -6.62
C ALA A 155 -0.74 -11.46 -7.74
N LEU A 156 -2.03 -11.71 -8.00
CA LEU A 156 -2.48 -12.54 -9.11
C LEU A 156 -2.14 -11.92 -10.47
N ILE A 157 -2.35 -10.61 -10.64
CA ILE A 157 -1.97 -9.88 -11.85
C ILE A 157 -0.47 -10.06 -12.12
N LEU A 158 0.37 -9.71 -11.15
CA LEU A 158 1.82 -9.77 -11.31
C LEU A 158 2.29 -11.22 -11.50
N GLY A 159 1.81 -12.14 -10.67
CA GLY A 159 2.20 -13.55 -10.70
C GLY A 159 1.78 -14.24 -12.00
N TYR A 160 0.55 -14.02 -12.46
CA TYR A 160 0.07 -14.60 -13.71
C TYR A 160 0.83 -14.07 -14.91
N PHE A 161 0.90 -12.74 -15.08
CA PHE A 161 1.55 -12.20 -16.28
C PHE A 161 3.07 -12.42 -16.28
N ALA A 162 3.74 -12.33 -15.14
CA ALA A 162 5.17 -12.55 -15.09
C ALA A 162 5.55 -14.03 -15.25
N TYR A 163 4.93 -14.93 -14.48
CA TYR A 163 5.37 -16.33 -14.43
C TYR A 163 4.66 -17.25 -15.41
N ARG A 164 3.39 -16.96 -15.77
CA ARG A 164 2.64 -17.78 -16.76
C ARG A 164 2.79 -17.24 -18.18
N GLN A 165 2.78 -15.92 -18.36
CA GLN A 165 2.82 -15.27 -19.68
C GLN A 165 4.22 -14.76 -20.07
N ASN A 166 5.22 -14.91 -19.21
CA ASN A 166 6.59 -14.42 -19.45
C ASN A 166 6.67 -12.92 -19.80
N LEU A 167 5.78 -12.11 -19.22
CA LEU A 167 5.80 -10.66 -19.35
C LEU A 167 6.64 -10.01 -18.24
N PRO A 168 7.01 -8.72 -18.37
CA PRO A 168 7.70 -8.01 -17.30
C PRO A 168 6.92 -8.03 -15.97
N LEU A 169 7.63 -8.15 -14.84
CA LEU A 169 7.05 -8.10 -13.49
C LEU A 169 6.70 -6.64 -13.10
N THR A 170 5.75 -6.04 -13.81
CA THR A 170 5.30 -4.66 -13.64
C THR A 170 3.80 -4.54 -13.88
N LEU A 171 3.16 -3.49 -13.33
CA LEU A 171 1.69 -3.36 -13.40
C LEU A 171 1.19 -3.13 -14.84
N ARG A 172 1.98 -2.52 -15.73
CA ARG A 172 1.63 -2.42 -17.15
C ARG A 172 1.27 -3.75 -17.80
N SER A 173 1.84 -4.87 -17.32
CA SER A 173 1.62 -6.19 -17.92
C SER A 173 0.17 -6.65 -17.80
N ALA A 174 -0.56 -6.11 -16.81
CA ALA A 174 -2.00 -6.29 -16.67
C ALA A 174 -2.81 -5.82 -17.90
N LEU A 175 -2.28 -4.84 -18.63
CA LEU A 175 -2.93 -4.27 -19.81
C LEU A 175 -2.65 -5.08 -21.09
N TYR A 176 -1.71 -6.03 -21.07
CA TYR A 176 -1.33 -6.78 -22.27
C TYR A 176 -2.51 -7.43 -23.00
N PRO A 177 -3.50 -8.06 -22.31
CA PRO A 177 -4.66 -8.63 -23.01
C PRO A 177 -5.54 -7.60 -23.72
N LEU A 178 -5.49 -6.32 -23.31
CA LEU A 178 -6.33 -5.25 -23.85
C LEU A 178 -5.62 -4.47 -24.96
N ILE A 179 -4.32 -4.20 -24.79
CA ILE A 179 -3.58 -3.30 -25.68
C ILE A 179 -2.36 -3.94 -26.36
N GLY A 180 -2.10 -5.23 -26.09
CA GLY A 180 -0.98 -5.99 -26.64
C GLY A 180 0.37 -5.34 -26.35
N ASP A 181 1.25 -5.30 -27.34
CA ASP A 181 2.62 -4.76 -27.22
C ASP A 181 2.66 -3.23 -26.94
N ARG A 182 1.53 -2.54 -26.96
CA ARG A 182 1.47 -1.13 -26.54
C ARG A 182 1.82 -0.92 -25.07
N ILE A 183 1.88 -1.98 -24.25
CA ILE A 183 2.42 -1.90 -22.88
C ILE A 183 3.87 -1.41 -22.83
N TYR A 184 4.65 -1.60 -23.89
CA TYR A 184 6.03 -1.12 -23.96
C TYR A 184 6.13 0.36 -24.36
N GLY A 185 5.00 0.98 -24.72
CA GLY A 185 4.90 2.39 -25.08
C GLY A 185 4.33 3.27 -23.96
N TRP A 186 3.89 4.47 -24.35
CA TRP A 186 3.35 5.47 -23.43
C TRP A 186 2.18 4.98 -22.54
N PRO A 187 1.23 4.12 -22.99
CA PRO A 187 0.12 3.70 -22.14
C PRO A 187 0.60 2.89 -20.94
N GLY A 188 1.57 1.98 -21.15
CA GLY A 188 2.17 1.21 -20.06
C GLY A 188 3.06 2.07 -19.16
N HIS A 189 3.75 3.07 -19.72
CA HIS A 189 4.53 4.02 -18.91
C HIS A 189 3.64 4.81 -17.94
N VAL A 190 2.46 5.25 -18.36
CA VAL A 190 1.53 5.97 -17.47
C VAL A 190 1.12 5.11 -16.27
N VAL A 191 0.80 3.83 -16.49
CA VAL A 191 0.44 2.90 -15.42
C VAL A 191 1.59 2.69 -14.45
N ASP A 192 2.80 2.43 -14.96
CA ASP A 192 3.95 2.22 -14.09
C ASP A 192 4.37 3.50 -13.35
N ILE A 193 4.25 4.69 -13.96
CA ILE A 193 4.48 5.96 -13.28
C ILE A 193 3.50 6.11 -12.11
N PHE A 194 2.21 5.89 -12.36
CA PHE A 194 1.19 5.94 -11.31
C PHE A 194 1.47 4.92 -10.20
N ALA A 195 1.90 3.71 -10.56
CA ALA A 195 2.26 2.64 -9.62
C ALA A 195 3.44 3.05 -8.73
N VAL A 196 4.52 3.56 -9.32
CA VAL A 196 5.73 3.99 -8.61
C VAL A 196 5.41 5.16 -7.69
N THR A 197 4.75 6.20 -8.21
CA THR A 197 4.39 7.38 -7.41
C THR A 197 3.46 7.02 -6.24
N SER A 198 2.43 6.20 -6.48
CA SER A 198 1.51 5.75 -5.42
C SER A 198 2.22 4.92 -4.36
N THR A 199 3.12 4.03 -4.78
CA THR A 199 3.91 3.19 -3.85
C THR A 199 4.81 4.04 -2.97
N VAL A 200 5.53 5.00 -3.55
CA VAL A 200 6.41 5.90 -2.78
C VAL A 200 5.61 6.68 -1.74
N PHE A 201 4.51 7.33 -2.12
CA PHE A 201 3.69 8.07 -1.16
C PHE A 201 3.09 7.18 -0.07
N GLY A 202 2.59 5.98 -0.42
CA GLY A 202 2.05 5.03 0.57
C GLY A 202 3.10 4.55 1.58
N VAL A 203 4.33 4.26 1.12
CA VAL A 203 5.45 3.88 1.99
C VAL A 203 5.87 5.07 2.87
N SER A 204 5.94 6.28 2.32
CA SER A 204 6.28 7.49 3.08
C SER A 204 5.31 7.78 4.21
N THR A 205 3.99 7.63 3.99
CA THR A 205 2.98 7.80 5.06
C THR A 205 3.19 6.80 6.20
N SER A 206 3.41 5.53 5.87
CA SER A 206 3.66 4.48 6.88
C SER A 206 4.94 4.75 7.68
N LEU A 207 6.00 5.20 7.01
CA LEU A 207 7.26 5.59 7.65
C LEU A 207 7.06 6.77 8.62
N GLY A 208 6.27 7.76 8.22
CA GLY A 208 5.92 8.91 9.06
C GLY A 208 5.23 8.48 10.36
N PHE A 209 4.20 7.62 10.27
CA PHE A 209 3.54 7.07 11.46
C PHE A 209 4.51 6.30 12.36
N GLY A 210 5.41 5.50 11.77
CA GLY A 210 6.44 4.77 12.52
C GLY A 210 7.38 5.70 13.27
N ALA A 211 7.86 6.77 12.62
CA ALA A 211 8.73 7.75 13.25
C ALA A 211 8.03 8.49 14.40
N SER A 212 6.77 8.91 14.22
CA SER A 212 5.99 9.52 15.29
C SER A 212 5.75 8.55 16.46
N GLN A 213 5.49 7.27 16.19
CA GLN A 213 5.28 6.25 17.22
C GLN A 213 6.56 5.99 18.04
N VAL A 214 7.72 5.88 17.38
CA VAL A 214 9.02 5.76 18.07
C VAL A 214 9.33 7.00 18.88
N ASN A 215 9.10 8.20 18.33
CA ASN A 215 9.32 9.45 19.05
C ASN A 215 8.45 9.55 20.31
N ALA A 216 7.17 9.16 20.23
CA ALA A 216 6.28 9.11 21.39
C ALA A 216 6.78 8.12 22.45
N GLY A 217 7.28 6.95 22.04
CA GLY A 217 7.91 5.99 22.94
C GLY A 217 9.14 6.56 23.65
N PHE A 218 10.02 7.25 22.93
CA PHE A 218 11.18 7.92 23.53
C PHE A 218 10.82 9.12 24.39
N ASN A 219 9.76 9.85 24.07
CA ASN A 219 9.24 10.90 24.94
C ASN A 219 8.80 10.30 26.28
N TYR A 220 8.07 9.18 26.25
CA TYR A 220 7.61 8.49 27.45
C TYR A 220 8.76 7.91 28.29
N LEU A 221 9.75 7.27 27.66
CA LEU A 221 10.85 6.58 28.36
C LEU A 221 12.00 7.50 28.77
N PHE A 222 12.34 8.48 27.93
CA PHE A 222 13.57 9.28 28.04
C PHE A 222 13.31 10.79 28.08
N GLY A 223 12.04 11.24 27.99
CA GLY A 223 11.69 12.66 28.02
C GLY A 223 12.04 13.43 26.74
N LEU A 224 12.38 12.76 25.63
CA LEU A 224 12.73 13.45 24.38
C LEU A 224 11.56 14.25 23.83
N PRO A 225 11.79 15.46 23.28
CA PRO A 225 10.71 16.24 22.67
C PRO A 225 10.00 15.49 21.54
N SER A 226 8.67 15.59 21.48
CA SER A 226 7.86 15.07 20.37
C SER A 226 7.76 16.11 19.26
N THR A 227 8.85 16.32 18.51
CA THR A 227 8.94 17.35 17.46
C THR A 227 9.31 16.74 16.11
N THR A 228 8.92 17.42 15.02
CA THR A 228 9.24 17.00 13.64
C THR A 228 10.75 16.78 13.45
N THR A 229 11.59 17.60 14.08
CA THR A 229 13.06 17.45 14.01
C THR A 229 13.51 16.10 14.55
N VAL A 230 12.98 15.67 15.70
CA VAL A 230 13.35 14.37 16.29
C VAL A 230 12.85 13.22 15.41
N GLN A 231 11.65 13.34 14.82
CA GLN A 231 11.13 12.35 13.88
C GLN A 231 12.01 12.23 12.61
N ILE A 232 12.50 13.35 12.07
CA ILE A 232 13.45 13.35 10.94
C ILE A 232 14.76 12.66 11.33
N MET A 233 15.30 12.93 12.52
CA MET A 233 16.52 12.28 13.01
C MET A 233 16.35 10.76 13.17
N ILE A 234 15.20 10.32 13.70
CA ILE A 234 14.84 8.90 13.81
C ILE A 234 14.82 8.25 12.42
N MET A 235 14.17 8.88 11.43
CA MET A 235 14.11 8.36 10.05
C MET A 235 15.48 8.33 9.37
N ALA A 236 16.35 9.30 9.63
CA ALA A 236 17.71 9.36 9.10
C ALA A 236 18.67 8.32 9.73
N GLY A 237 18.22 7.57 10.75
CA GLY A 237 19.06 6.63 11.50
C GLY A 237 20.06 7.33 12.44
N GLY A 238 19.88 8.64 12.68
CA GLY A 238 20.68 9.41 13.61
C GLY A 238 20.30 9.07 15.05
N GLY A 239 20.89 8.01 15.58
CA GLY A 239 20.92 7.76 17.02
C GLY A 239 21.87 8.75 17.69
N GLY A 240 21.34 9.64 18.53
CA GLY A 240 22.19 10.54 19.30
C GLY A 240 21.51 11.85 19.63
N VAL A 241 20.78 11.83 20.73
CA VAL A 241 20.44 13.02 21.50
C VAL A 241 21.78 13.61 21.96
N GLY A 242 22.19 14.70 21.31
CA GLY A 242 23.18 15.59 21.89
C GLY A 242 22.52 16.35 23.03
N GLY A 243 22.62 15.77 24.23
CA GLY A 243 22.46 16.44 25.51
C GLY A 243 23.81 16.39 26.23
#